data_AF-A0A369UJ79-F1
#
_entry.id   AF-A0A369UJ79-F1
#
_cell.length_a   1.000
_cell.length_b   1.000
_cell.length_c   1.000
_cell.angle_alpha   90.00
_cell.angle_beta   90.00
_cell.angle_gamma   90.00
#
_symmetry.space_group_name_H-M   'P 1'
#
loop_
_entity.id
_entity.type
_entity.pdbx_description
1 polymer ?
#
loop_
_entity_poly.entity_id
_entity_poly.type
_entity_poly.pdbx_seq_one_letter_code
_entity_poly.pdbx_strand_id
1 'polypeptide(L)'
;MIGIYKDQRLAELIDAYDSGLYQKQEVISVCIDLLADEATRDDLWLQLPDWISSAIQHRLANFDQSEELVTFGRADPAAVKNEMIRLKQWIQASQRK
;
A
#
# COMPACT_ATOMS: atom_id res chain seq x y z
N MET A 1 -8.15 8.60 18.43
CA MET A 1 -9.44 8.31 17.78
C MET A 1 -9.30 6.89 17.27
N ILE A 2 -9.92 5.90 17.94
CA ILE A 2 -9.66 4.48 17.63
C ILE A 2 -10.46 4.13 16.38
N GLY A 3 -9.79 4.12 15.23
CA GLY A 3 -10.35 3.58 13.99
C GLY A 3 -10.61 2.08 14.18
N ILE A 4 -11.85 1.64 13.94
CA ILE A 4 -12.22 0.22 14.05
C ILE A 4 -11.75 -0.46 12.76
N TYR A 5 -10.47 -0.80 12.69
CA TYR A 5 -9.94 -1.64 11.62
C TYR A 5 -10.33 -3.09 11.90
N LYS A 6 -10.91 -3.76 10.89
CA LYS A 6 -11.22 -5.20 10.94
C LYS A 6 -9.97 -6.05 10.67
N ASP A 7 -9.03 -5.53 9.88
CA ASP A 7 -7.72 -6.15 9.71
C ASP A 7 -6.80 -5.79 10.89
N GLN A 8 -6.44 -6.80 11.67
CA GLN A 8 -5.59 -6.66 12.86
C GLN A 8 -4.20 -6.10 12.51
N ARG A 9 -3.64 -6.46 11.34
CA ARG A 9 -2.32 -5.97 10.90
C ARG A 9 -2.37 -4.48 10.60
N LEU A 10 -3.46 -4.01 10.00
CA LEU A 10 -3.67 -2.58 9.77
C LEU A 10 -3.85 -1.84 11.11
N ALA A 11 -4.61 -2.39 12.05
CA ALA A 11 -4.77 -1.80 13.38
C ALA A 11 -3.42 -1.62 14.09
N GLU A 12 -2.61 -2.68 14.15
CA GLU A 12 -1.29 -2.67 14.79
C GLU A 12 -0.32 -1.70 14.11
N LEU A 13 -0.35 -1.62 12.76
CA LEU A 13 0.47 -0.69 12.00
C LEU A 13 0.12 0.79 12.31
N ILE A 14 -1.17 1.11 12.42
CA ILE A 14 -1.61 2.47 12.74
C ILE A 14 -1.27 2.84 14.18
N ASP A 15 -1.43 1.93 15.12
CA ASP A 15 -1.03 2.16 16.52
C ASP A 15 0.50 2.36 16.65
N ALA A 16 1.28 1.59 15.89
CA ALA A 16 2.73 1.75 15.81
C ALA A 16 3.15 3.09 15.14
N TYR A 17 2.37 3.59 14.18
CA TYR A 17 2.56 4.94 13.63
C TYR A 17 2.25 6.03 14.66
N ASP A 18 1.11 5.92 15.36
CA ASP A 18 0.67 6.90 16.35
C ASP A 18 1.61 6.96 17.56
N SER A 19 2.27 5.86 17.90
CA SER A 19 3.31 5.79 18.93
C SER A 19 4.69 6.26 18.45
N GLY A 20 4.84 6.61 17.17
CA GLY A 20 6.09 7.09 16.57
C GLY A 20 7.12 6.01 16.27
N LEU A 21 6.73 4.72 16.31
CA LEU A 21 7.60 3.60 15.94
C LEU A 21 7.82 3.53 14.42
N TYR A 22 6.84 3.99 13.64
CA TYR A 22 6.94 4.09 12.19
C TYR A 22 6.77 5.52 11.71
N GLN A 23 7.51 5.86 10.67
CA GLN A 23 7.31 7.06 9.88
C GLN A 23 6.23 6.85 8.84
N LYS A 24 5.66 7.97 8.37
CA LYS A 24 4.61 7.99 7.34
C LYS A 24 4.96 7.16 6.10
N GLN A 25 6.21 7.24 5.62
CA GLN A 25 6.65 6.50 4.42
C GLN A 25 6.76 4.99 4.65
N GLU A 26 7.08 4.56 5.87
CA GLU A 26 7.17 3.14 6.23
C GLU A 26 5.77 2.54 6.28
N VAL A 27 4.82 3.22 6.91
CA VAL A 27 3.40 2.83 6.92
C VAL A 27 2.85 2.70 5.50
N ILE A 28 3.13 3.67 4.62
CA ILE A 28 2.69 3.61 3.22
C ILE A 28 3.27 2.39 2.51
N SER A 29 4.54 2.08 2.74
CA SER A 29 5.21 0.95 2.10
C SER A 29 4.64 -0.39 2.58
N VAL A 30 4.41 -0.55 3.90
CA VAL A 30 3.76 -1.75 4.44
C VAL A 30 2.33 -1.90 3.92
N CYS A 31 1.56 -0.81 3.83
CA CYS A 31 0.21 -0.87 3.26
C CYS A 31 0.21 -1.29 1.79
N ILE A 32 1.21 -0.87 1.00
CA ILE A 32 1.37 -1.32 -0.38
C ILE A 32 1.61 -2.84 -0.43
N ASP A 33 2.49 -3.36 0.43
CA ASP A 33 2.79 -4.78 0.52
C ASP A 33 1.57 -5.59 0.98
N LEU A 34 0.77 -5.06 1.93
CA LEU A 34 -0.47 -5.72 2.36
C LEU A 34 -1.52 -5.74 1.24
N LEU A 35 -1.60 -4.69 0.42
CA LEU A 35 -2.49 -4.64 -0.75
C LEU A 35 -2.02 -5.56 -1.88
N ALA A 36 -0.81 -6.11 -1.84
CA ALA A 36 -0.35 -7.10 -2.80
C ALA A 36 -1.26 -8.34 -2.81
N ASP A 37 -1.74 -8.75 -1.64
CA ASP A 37 -2.62 -9.90 -1.46
C ASP A 37 -4.02 -9.64 -2.04
N GLU A 38 -4.27 -10.20 -3.23
CA GLU A 38 -5.52 -10.08 -3.96
C GLU A 38 -6.75 -10.54 -3.16
N ALA A 39 -6.60 -11.50 -2.23
CA ALA A 39 -7.72 -12.04 -1.48
C ALA A 39 -8.31 -11.05 -0.47
N THR A 40 -7.47 -10.15 0.06
CA THR A 40 -7.86 -9.20 1.12
C THR A 40 -7.83 -7.74 0.67
N ARG A 41 -7.36 -7.47 -0.57
CA ARG A 41 -7.10 -6.14 -1.11
C ARG A 41 -8.30 -5.18 -1.03
N ASP A 42 -9.47 -5.59 -1.53
CA ASP A 42 -10.65 -4.71 -1.60
C ASP A 42 -11.12 -4.30 -0.19
N ASP A 43 -11.24 -5.27 0.71
CA ASP A 43 -11.66 -5.03 2.10
C ASP A 43 -10.63 -4.20 2.87
N LEU A 44 -9.34 -4.45 2.66
CA LEU A 44 -8.26 -3.68 3.28
C LEU A 44 -8.28 -2.23 2.79
N TRP A 45 -8.46 -2.01 1.50
CA TRP A 45 -8.50 -0.69 0.90
C TRP A 45 -9.58 0.22 1.47
N LEU A 46 -10.78 -0.34 1.71
CA LEU A 46 -11.90 0.38 2.31
C LEU A 46 -11.65 0.78 3.78
N GLN A 47 -10.70 0.12 4.43
CA GLN A 47 -10.33 0.39 5.82
C GLN A 47 -9.15 1.36 5.92
N LEU A 48 -8.43 1.63 4.85
CA LEU A 48 -7.28 2.53 4.88
C LEU A 48 -7.72 3.97 5.18
N PRO A 49 -7.04 4.68 6.09
CA PRO A 49 -7.21 6.11 6.25
C PRO A 49 -6.99 6.87 4.94
N ASP A 50 -7.77 7.93 4.72
CA ASP A 50 -7.72 8.76 3.51
C ASP A 50 -6.30 9.26 3.18
N TRP A 51 -5.51 9.57 4.21
CA TRP A 51 -4.14 10.04 4.01
C TRP A 51 -3.21 8.94 3.48
N ILE A 52 -3.47 7.66 3.82
CA ILE A 52 -2.71 6.51 3.30
C ILE A 52 -3.16 6.23 1.87
N SER A 53 -4.46 6.10 1.64
CA SER A 53 -5.00 5.78 0.31
C SER A 53 -4.59 6.86 -0.71
N SER A 54 -4.66 8.13 -0.35
CA SER A 54 -4.18 9.26 -1.18
C SER A 54 -2.68 9.19 -1.45
N ALA A 55 -1.87 8.84 -0.45
CA ALA A 55 -0.43 8.74 -0.63
C ALA A 55 -0.03 7.56 -1.52
N ILE A 56 -0.72 6.42 -1.39
CA ILE A 56 -0.54 5.25 -2.26
C ILE A 56 -0.93 5.60 -3.70
N GLN A 57 -2.08 6.25 -3.90
CA GLN A 57 -2.50 6.72 -5.22
C GLN A 57 -1.47 7.65 -5.85
N HIS A 58 -0.97 8.63 -5.10
CA HIS A 58 0.04 9.56 -5.59
C HIS A 58 1.35 8.83 -5.96
N ARG A 59 1.81 7.89 -5.11
CA ARG A 59 3.02 7.11 -5.35
C ARG A 59 2.89 6.25 -6.61
N LEU A 60 1.75 5.59 -6.80
CA LEU A 60 1.51 4.72 -7.96
C LEU A 60 1.19 5.50 -9.23
N ALA A 61 0.57 6.69 -9.13
CA ALA A 61 0.35 7.56 -10.28
C ALA A 61 1.69 7.96 -10.92
N ASN A 62 2.67 8.32 -10.09
CA ASN A 62 4.01 8.72 -10.51
C ASN A 62 4.93 7.53 -10.84
N PHE A 63 4.55 6.30 -10.47
CA PHE A 63 5.31 5.11 -10.84
C PHE A 63 5.29 4.89 -12.36
N ASP A 64 6.44 5.06 -12.99
CA ASP A 64 6.62 4.80 -14.42
C ASP A 64 7.29 3.43 -14.63
N GLN A 65 6.80 2.68 -15.62
CA GLN A 65 7.39 1.42 -16.04
C GLN A 65 8.78 1.60 -16.65
N SER A 66 9.20 2.82 -16.99
CA SER A 66 10.56 3.09 -17.45
C SER A 66 11.57 3.17 -16.30
N GLU A 67 11.12 3.35 -15.05
CA GLU A 67 12.02 3.49 -13.90
C GLU A 67 12.68 2.15 -13.53
N GLU A 68 13.98 2.23 -13.21
CA GLU A 68 14.76 1.13 -12.70
C GLU A 68 14.43 0.94 -11.21
N LEU A 69 13.83 -0.20 -10.89
CA LEU A 69 13.44 -0.50 -9.52
C LEU A 69 14.64 -1.07 -8.77
N VAL A 70 15.13 -0.34 -7.78
CA VAL A 70 16.14 -0.84 -6.85
C VAL A 70 15.44 -1.54 -5.70
N THR A 71 15.55 -2.87 -5.65
CA THR A 71 15.12 -3.65 -4.48
C THR A 71 16.32 -3.89 -3.57
N PHE A 72 16.09 -3.82 -2.26
CA PHE A 72 17.07 -4.23 -1.25
C PHE A 72 16.68 -5.62 -0.73
N GLY A 73 17.59 -6.60 -0.83
CA GLY A 73 17.36 -7.97 -0.35
C GLY A 73 17.26 -9.02 -1.46
N ARG A 74 16.43 -10.05 -1.27
CA ARG A 74 16.23 -11.19 -2.22
C ARG A 74 15.01 -11.04 -3.13
N ALA A 75 14.31 -9.92 -3.07
CA ALA A 75 13.13 -9.70 -3.91
C ALA A 75 13.55 -9.46 -5.36
N ASP A 76 12.98 -10.23 -6.28
CA ASP A 76 13.16 -10.03 -7.72
C ASP A 76 12.57 -8.68 -8.14
N PRO A 77 13.39 -7.72 -8.63
CA PRO A 77 12.90 -6.42 -9.07
C PRO A 77 11.80 -6.50 -10.13
N ALA A 78 11.84 -7.51 -11.00
CA ALA A 78 10.83 -7.70 -12.03
C ALA A 78 9.48 -8.12 -11.42
N ALA A 79 9.50 -9.00 -10.41
CA ALA A 79 8.31 -9.42 -9.69
C ALA A 79 7.66 -8.24 -8.96
N VAL A 80 8.45 -7.46 -8.20
CA VAL A 80 7.95 -6.28 -7.47
C VAL A 80 7.38 -5.23 -8.44
N LYS A 81 8.06 -5.00 -9.57
CA LYS A 81 7.57 -4.08 -10.61
C LYS A 81 6.23 -4.53 -11.19
N ASN A 82 6.08 -5.82 -11.50
CA ASN A 82 4.82 -6.37 -12.01
C ASN A 82 3.69 -6.22 -10.99
N GLU A 83 3.99 -6.42 -9.71
CA GLU A 83 3.04 -6.25 -8.63
C GLU A 83 2.58 -4.79 -8.50
N MET A 84 3.51 -3.84 -8.55
CA MET A 84 3.19 -2.39 -8.56
C MET A 84 2.33 -2.00 -9.75
N ILE A 85 2.59 -2.55 -10.94
CA ILE A 85 1.77 -2.32 -12.14
C ILE A 85 0.35 -2.87 -11.93
N ARG A 86 0.21 -4.09 -11.41
CA ARG A 86 -1.10 -4.70 -11.13
C ARG A 86 -1.87 -3.89 -10.10
N LEU A 87 -1.21 -3.46 -9.03
CA LEU A 87 -1.83 -2.63 -8.00
C LEU A 87 -2.29 -1.29 -8.57
N LYS A 88 -1.47 -0.62 -9.38
CA LYS A 88 -1.84 0.62 -10.10
C LYS A 88 -3.08 0.42 -10.97
N GLN A 89 -3.11 -0.64 -11.77
CA GLN A 89 -4.25 -0.96 -12.64
C GLN A 89 -5.52 -1.22 -11.85
N TRP A 90 -5.41 -1.98 -10.75
CA TRP A 90 -6.54 -2.26 -9.87
C TRP A 90 -7.08 -0.98 -9.22
N ILE A 91 -6.24 -0.09 -8.68
CA ILE A 91 -6.70 1.20 -8.11
C ILE A 91 -7.45 2.02 -9.16
N GLN A 92 -6.91 2.12 -10.38
CA GLN A 92 -7.54 2.84 -11.48
C GLN A 92 -8.90 2.26 -11.87
N ALA A 93 -9.07 0.93 -11.78
CA ALA A 93 -10.34 0.27 -12.03
C ALA A 93 -11.34 0.48 -10.88
N SER A 94 -10.88 0.43 -9.63
CA SER A 94 -11.71 0.63 -8.43
C SER A 94 -12.23 2.06 -8.30
N GLN A 95 -11.52 3.06 -8.83
CA GLN A 95 -11.97 4.46 -8.85
C GLN A 95 -13.05 4.77 -9.89
N ARG A 96 -13.32 3.85 -10.84
CA ARG A 96 -14.38 4.00 -11.86
C ARG A 96 -15.73 3.43 -11.43
N LYS A 97 -15.79 2.76 -10.28
CA LYS A 97 -17.01 2.21 -9.69
C LYS A 97 -17.59 3.21 -8.70
#